data_AF-A0A498QA05-F1
#
_entry.id   AF-A0A498QA05-F1
#
_cell.length_a   1.000
_cell.length_b   1.000
_cell.length_c   1.000
_cell.angle_alpha   90.00
_cell.angle_beta   90.00
_cell.angle_gamma   90.00
#
_symmetry.space_group_name_H-M   'P 1'
#
loop_
_entity.id
_entity.type
_entity.pdbx_description
1 polymer ?
#
loop_
_entity_poly.entity_id
_entity_poly.type
_entity_poly.pdbx_seq_one_letter_code
_entity_poly.pdbx_strand_id
1 'polypeptide(L)'
;MTVLERVDAHSERREIAVTVVDTDVHPLPISTDVLKSYAPAEWVGKIWPTGNAVTPVPHFYDTPDSYKTMSLRLDAAPPDGGLAGSDPDFAAKQLLVEAGVSIASLEPMCDAQLPQAEHVLKSTYNDWLADVWLDKHNAHGRWRGSIMRGTATALYGLPATVKALPGEPLRDGVVDAEPGVESS
;
A
#
# COMPACT_ATOMS: atom_id res chain seq x y z
N MET A 1 41.18 23.59 -5.39
CA MET A 1 39.83 23.73 -5.98
C MET A 1 39.41 22.34 -6.42
N THR A 2 38.48 21.73 -5.71
CA THR A 2 37.95 20.41 -6.06
C THR A 2 36.51 20.63 -6.48
N VAL A 3 36.22 20.46 -7.77
CA VAL A 3 34.86 20.51 -8.29
C VAL A 3 34.26 19.14 -8.02
N LEU A 4 33.28 19.08 -7.12
CA LEU A 4 32.44 17.90 -6.97
C LEU A 4 31.50 17.87 -8.17
N GLU A 5 31.72 16.92 -9.08
CA GLU A 5 30.70 16.57 -10.07
C GLU A 5 29.47 16.05 -9.31
N ARG A 6 28.37 16.80 -9.46
CA ARG A 6 27.06 16.33 -9.10
C ARG A 6 26.70 15.23 -10.08
N VAL A 7 26.72 13.98 -9.63
CA VAL A 7 26.12 12.88 -10.37
C VAL A 7 24.63 13.13 -10.37
N ASP A 8 24.12 13.72 -11.45
CA ASP A 8 22.69 13.79 -11.70
C ASP A 8 22.20 12.35 -11.92
N ALA A 9 21.74 11.73 -10.85
CA ALA A 9 20.93 10.51 -10.92
C ALA A 9 19.56 10.88 -11.51
N HIS A 10 19.54 11.23 -12.79
CA HIS A 10 18.32 11.29 -13.57
C HIS A 10 17.88 9.85 -13.81
N SER A 11 17.10 9.30 -12.88
CA SER A 11 16.18 8.22 -13.23
C SER A 11 15.36 8.73 -14.41
N GLU A 12 15.44 8.07 -15.57
CA GLU A 12 14.72 8.48 -16.78
C GLU A 12 13.23 8.54 -16.46
N ARG A 13 12.72 9.76 -16.22
CA ARG A 13 11.34 9.98 -15.84
C ARG A 13 10.50 9.77 -17.09
N ARG A 14 9.98 8.55 -17.25
CA ARG A 14 9.17 8.17 -18.40
C ARG A 14 7.87 8.97 -18.39
N GLU A 15 7.67 9.83 -19.39
CA GLU A 15 6.38 10.49 -19.57
C GLU A 15 5.35 9.47 -20.04
N ILE A 16 4.21 9.42 -19.35
CA ILE A 16 3.10 8.52 -19.66
C ILE A 16 1.92 9.42 -20.02
N ALA A 17 1.33 9.20 -21.20
CA ALA A 17 0.07 9.86 -21.55
C ALA A 17 -1.04 9.35 -20.60
N VAL A 18 -1.75 10.28 -19.96
CA VAL A 18 -2.79 9.99 -18.96
C VAL A 18 -4.14 10.49 -19.47
N THR A 19 -5.14 9.62 -19.51
CA THR A 19 -6.54 9.95 -19.81
C THR A 19 -7.44 9.71 -18.61
N VAL A 20 -7.36 8.52 -18.00
CA VAL A 20 -8.16 8.10 -16.84
C VAL A 20 -7.24 7.74 -15.69
N VAL A 21 -7.54 8.25 -14.50
CA VAL A 21 -6.88 7.86 -13.25
C VAL A 21 -7.92 7.16 -12.38
N ASP A 22 -7.64 5.92 -12.02
CA ASP A 22 -8.39 5.20 -10.98
C ASP A 22 -7.71 5.45 -9.63
N THR A 23 -8.43 6.03 -8.68
CA THR A 23 -7.84 6.47 -7.41
C THR A 23 -8.06 5.48 -6.27
N ASP A 24 -8.77 4.37 -6.50
CA ASP A 24 -9.22 3.49 -5.41
C ASP A 24 -9.19 2.01 -5.84
N VAL A 25 -7.98 1.50 -6.08
CA VAL A 25 -7.75 0.09 -6.45
C VAL A 25 -7.23 -0.66 -5.24
N HIS A 26 -7.93 -1.71 -4.82
CA HIS A 26 -7.54 -2.47 -3.62
C HIS A 26 -6.74 -3.74 -3.96
N PRO A 27 -5.40 -3.73 -3.83
CA PRO A 27 -4.61 -4.94 -3.96
C PRO A 27 -4.75 -5.83 -2.72
N LEU A 28 -4.81 -7.14 -2.94
CA LEU A 28 -4.87 -8.14 -1.86
C LEU A 28 -3.65 -9.08 -1.92
N PRO A 29 -3.09 -9.51 -0.78
CA PRO A 29 -2.12 -10.59 -0.80
C PRO A 29 -2.82 -11.90 -1.20
N ILE A 30 -2.18 -12.70 -2.05
CA ILE A 30 -2.72 -13.99 -2.51
C ILE A 30 -2.94 -14.99 -1.37
N SER A 31 -2.24 -14.84 -0.25
CA SER A 31 -2.44 -15.65 0.95
C SER A 31 -1.96 -14.95 2.22
N THR A 32 -2.44 -15.44 3.36
CA THR A 32 -1.97 -14.97 4.66
C THR A 32 -0.47 -15.24 4.86
N ASP A 33 0.06 -16.33 4.30
CA ASP A 33 1.46 -16.73 4.48
C ASP A 33 2.41 -15.84 3.68
N VAL A 34 1.99 -15.37 2.50
CA VAL A 34 2.72 -14.33 1.77
C VAL A 34 2.86 -13.10 2.65
N LEU A 35 1.76 -12.60 3.23
CA LEU A 35 1.85 -11.40 4.07
C LEU A 35 2.69 -11.62 5.34
N LYS A 36 2.58 -12.79 6.01
CA LYS A 36 3.42 -13.14 7.17
C LYS A 36 4.92 -13.10 6.85
N SER A 37 5.32 -13.41 5.60
CA SER A 37 6.73 -13.42 5.20
C SER A 37 7.38 -12.02 5.22
N TYR A 38 6.58 -10.95 5.17
CA TYR A 38 7.05 -9.56 5.31
C TYR A 38 7.01 -9.05 6.76
N ALA A 39 6.35 -9.78 7.66
CA ALA A 39 6.20 -9.35 9.05
C ALA A 39 7.44 -9.77 9.88
N PRO A 40 7.83 -8.97 10.88
CA PRO A 40 8.83 -9.41 11.86
C PRO A 40 8.34 -10.66 12.60
N ALA A 41 9.22 -11.65 12.76
CA ALA A 41 8.86 -12.99 13.24
C ALA A 41 8.16 -12.98 14.61
N GLU A 42 8.57 -12.07 15.50
CA GLU A 42 8.02 -11.90 16.85
C GLU A 42 6.59 -11.31 16.88
N TRP A 43 6.11 -10.78 15.75
CA TRP A 43 4.78 -10.20 15.60
C TRP A 43 3.78 -11.12 14.91
N VAL A 44 4.25 -12.12 14.14
CA VAL A 44 3.38 -13.08 13.43
C VAL A 44 2.38 -13.74 14.39
N GLY A 45 2.87 -14.25 15.53
CA GLY A 45 2.05 -14.89 16.56
C GLY A 45 1.16 -13.95 17.37
N LYS A 46 1.31 -12.62 17.20
CA LYS A 46 0.49 -11.60 17.90
C LYS A 46 -0.60 -11.05 17.00
N ILE A 47 -0.33 -10.92 15.70
CA ILE A 47 -1.20 -10.26 14.74
C ILE A 47 -2.18 -11.24 14.09
N TRP A 48 -1.71 -12.36 13.55
CA TRP A 48 -2.58 -13.25 12.77
C TRP A 48 -3.66 -14.00 13.58
N PRO A 49 -3.48 -14.32 14.88
CA PRO A 49 -4.56 -14.89 15.67
C PRO A 49 -5.78 -13.97 15.87
N THR A 50 -5.69 -12.66 15.60
CA THR A 50 -6.79 -11.71 15.82
C THR A 50 -7.78 -11.60 14.63
N GLY A 51 -7.57 -12.37 13.55
CA GLY A 51 -8.55 -12.56 12.47
C GLY A 51 -8.63 -11.45 11.41
N ASN A 52 -8.18 -10.23 11.69
CA ASN A 52 -8.34 -9.07 10.78
C ASN A 52 -7.08 -8.69 9.99
N ALA A 53 -6.02 -9.49 10.09
CA ALA A 53 -4.72 -9.20 9.48
C ALA A 53 -4.73 -9.26 7.94
N VAL A 54 -5.74 -9.88 7.33
CA VAL A 54 -5.87 -10.04 5.87
C VAL A 54 -7.31 -9.75 5.45
N THR A 55 -7.45 -9.01 4.35
CA THR A 55 -8.70 -8.61 3.71
C THR A 55 -9.17 -9.69 2.71
N PRO A 56 -10.46 -9.79 2.33
CA PRO A 56 -11.50 -8.77 2.40
C PRO A 56 -11.99 -8.59 3.84
N VAL A 57 -12.02 -7.36 4.35
CA VAL A 57 -12.80 -7.03 5.55
C VAL A 57 -14.27 -7.25 5.19
N PRO A 58 -14.94 -8.28 5.74
CA PRO A 58 -16.33 -8.54 5.40
C PRO A 58 -17.17 -7.32 5.77
N HIS A 59 -18.03 -6.88 4.86
CA HIS A 59 -19.01 -5.80 5.12
C HIS A 59 -18.38 -4.45 5.46
N PHE A 60 -17.23 -4.11 4.85
CA PHE A 60 -16.68 -2.75 4.96
C PHE A 60 -17.72 -1.67 4.57
N TYR A 61 -18.57 -2.00 3.60
CA TYR A 61 -19.77 -1.23 3.27
C TYR A 61 -21.03 -1.95 3.75
N ASP A 62 -21.86 -1.25 4.51
CA ASP A 62 -23.17 -1.72 4.95
C ASP A 62 -24.21 -1.55 3.83
N THR A 63 -24.04 -2.32 2.75
CA THR A 63 -25.00 -2.39 1.65
C THR A 63 -25.39 -3.83 1.33
N PRO A 64 -26.65 -4.09 0.91
CA PRO A 64 -27.10 -5.45 0.58
C PRO A 64 -26.27 -6.17 -0.47
N ASP A 65 -25.71 -5.43 -1.44
CA ASP A 65 -24.86 -5.98 -2.49
C ASP A 65 -23.48 -6.35 -1.97
N SER A 66 -22.90 -5.51 -1.10
CA SER A 66 -21.61 -5.79 -0.44
C SER A 66 -21.68 -7.07 0.40
N TYR A 67 -22.82 -7.36 1.03
CA TYR A 67 -23.01 -8.62 1.74
C TYR A 67 -22.94 -9.86 0.83
N LYS A 68 -23.39 -9.74 -0.43
CA LYS A 68 -23.42 -10.86 -1.39
C LYS A 68 -22.12 -11.05 -2.13
N THR A 69 -21.43 -9.97 -2.48
CA THR A 69 -20.25 -10.00 -3.35
C THR A 69 -18.95 -9.66 -2.62
N MET A 70 -19.01 -9.34 -1.32
CA MET A 70 -17.89 -8.77 -0.55
C MET A 70 -17.35 -7.47 -1.15
N SER A 71 -18.24 -6.70 -1.81
CA SER A 71 -17.90 -5.48 -2.56
C SER A 71 -16.93 -5.72 -3.72
N LEU A 72 -16.75 -6.97 -4.16
CA LEU A 72 -15.89 -7.33 -5.28
C LEU A 72 -16.66 -7.33 -6.59
N ARG A 73 -15.97 -7.00 -7.68
CA ARG A 73 -16.47 -7.21 -9.04
C ARG A 73 -16.54 -8.72 -9.33
N LEU A 74 -17.67 -9.19 -9.87
CA LEU A 74 -17.96 -10.63 -10.00
C LEU A 74 -17.04 -11.40 -10.95
N ASP A 75 -16.42 -10.72 -11.89
CA ASP A 75 -15.49 -11.26 -12.89
C ASP A 75 -14.01 -10.93 -12.56
N ALA A 76 -13.72 -10.40 -11.36
CA ALA A 76 -12.36 -10.02 -10.97
C ALA A 76 -11.57 -11.15 -10.30
N ALA A 77 -12.16 -12.35 -10.12
CA ALA A 77 -11.42 -13.52 -9.68
C ALA A 77 -10.38 -13.92 -10.74
N PRO A 78 -9.08 -14.06 -10.38
CA PRO A 78 -8.06 -14.45 -11.33
C PRO A 78 -8.32 -15.86 -11.90
N PRO A 79 -7.97 -16.12 -13.17
CA PRO A 79 -8.23 -17.40 -13.83
C PRO A 79 -7.50 -18.58 -13.19
N ASP A 80 -6.34 -18.32 -12.58
CA ASP A 80 -5.53 -19.33 -11.87
C ASP A 80 -5.93 -19.50 -10.39
N GLY A 81 -7.03 -18.85 -9.98
CA GLY A 81 -7.53 -18.86 -8.61
C GLY A 81 -7.03 -17.68 -7.76
N GLY A 82 -7.54 -17.60 -6.52
CA GLY A 82 -7.28 -16.47 -5.63
C GLY A 82 -8.46 -15.50 -5.52
N LEU A 83 -8.24 -14.40 -4.82
CA LEU A 83 -9.25 -13.36 -4.59
C LEU A 83 -9.14 -12.28 -5.67
N ALA A 84 -10.25 -11.58 -5.90
CA ALA A 84 -10.18 -10.37 -6.72
C ALA A 84 -9.17 -9.38 -6.15
N GLY A 85 -8.31 -8.84 -7.01
CA GLY A 85 -7.22 -7.95 -6.60
C GLY A 85 -5.98 -8.67 -6.06
N SER A 86 -5.89 -10.01 -6.10
CA SER A 86 -4.70 -10.73 -5.62
C SER A 86 -3.63 -11.01 -6.68
N ASP A 87 -3.94 -10.78 -7.94
CA ASP A 87 -3.05 -11.01 -9.09
C ASP A 87 -2.79 -9.66 -9.80
N PRO A 88 -1.57 -9.11 -9.71
CA PRO A 88 -1.23 -7.84 -10.34
C PRO A 88 -1.35 -7.85 -11.86
N ASP A 89 -1.06 -8.98 -12.51
CA ASP A 89 -1.06 -9.08 -13.98
C ASP A 89 -2.51 -9.19 -14.49
N PHE A 90 -3.36 -9.94 -13.78
CA PHE A 90 -4.78 -9.98 -14.10
C PHE A 90 -5.47 -8.64 -13.81
N ALA A 91 -5.12 -7.96 -12.72
CA ALA A 91 -5.59 -6.61 -12.44
C ALA A 91 -5.13 -5.60 -13.51
N ALA A 92 -3.88 -5.69 -13.98
CA ALA A 92 -3.37 -4.87 -15.08
C ALA A 92 -4.17 -5.09 -16.37
N LYS A 93 -4.48 -6.35 -16.70
CA LYS A 93 -5.32 -6.67 -17.85
C LYS A 93 -6.70 -6.02 -17.73
N GLN A 94 -7.39 -6.19 -16.60
CA GLN A 94 -8.75 -5.68 -16.43
C GLN A 94 -8.81 -4.15 -16.37
N LEU A 95 -7.92 -3.51 -15.62
CA LEU A 95 -7.96 -2.06 -15.39
C LEU A 95 -7.23 -1.30 -16.51
N LEU A 96 -5.97 -1.65 -16.77
CA LEU A 96 -5.11 -0.85 -17.63
C LEU A 96 -5.36 -1.13 -19.12
N VAL A 97 -5.64 -2.39 -19.47
CA VAL A 97 -5.82 -2.79 -20.88
C VAL A 97 -7.28 -2.73 -21.29
N GLU A 98 -8.17 -3.44 -20.59
CA GLU A 98 -9.58 -3.57 -21.00
C GLU A 98 -10.40 -2.31 -20.68
N ALA A 99 -10.26 -1.75 -19.47
CA ALA A 99 -10.96 -0.52 -19.08
C ALA A 99 -10.24 0.77 -19.52
N GLY A 100 -8.98 0.69 -19.95
CA GLY A 100 -8.21 1.84 -20.44
C GLY A 100 -7.75 2.81 -19.34
N VAL A 101 -7.66 2.36 -18.09
CA VAL A 101 -7.10 3.16 -16.99
C VAL A 101 -5.62 3.45 -17.26
N SER A 102 -5.24 4.72 -17.24
CA SER A 102 -3.87 5.13 -17.53
C SER A 102 -2.96 4.99 -16.31
N ILE A 103 -3.46 5.36 -15.14
CA ILE A 103 -2.77 5.27 -13.84
C ILE A 103 -3.78 4.78 -12.81
N ALA A 104 -3.35 3.88 -11.94
CA ALA A 104 -4.16 3.37 -10.84
C ALA A 104 -3.43 3.54 -9.50
N SER A 105 -4.12 4.11 -8.53
CA SER A 105 -3.67 4.25 -7.14
C SER A 105 -4.08 3.03 -6.34
N LEU A 106 -3.10 2.36 -5.76
CA LEU A 106 -3.23 1.14 -4.99
C LEU A 106 -3.41 1.48 -3.51
N GLU A 107 -4.56 1.11 -2.98
CA GLU A 107 -5.01 1.33 -1.60
C GLU A 107 -5.19 -0.03 -0.90
N PRO A 108 -4.11 -0.66 -0.41
CA PRO A 108 -4.28 -1.89 0.36
C PRO A 108 -5.14 -1.62 1.60
N MET A 109 -5.83 -2.66 2.08
CA MET A 109 -6.69 -2.58 3.26
C MET A 109 -6.31 -3.65 4.28
N CYS A 110 -6.30 -3.25 5.56
CA CYS A 110 -6.07 -4.14 6.69
C CYS A 110 -6.70 -3.56 7.96
N ASP A 111 -7.02 -4.40 8.94
CA ASP A 111 -7.47 -3.96 10.26
C ASP A 111 -6.69 -4.66 11.38
N ALA A 112 -6.29 -3.90 12.39
CA ALA A 112 -5.69 -4.41 13.61
C ALA A 112 -6.10 -3.55 14.79
N GLN A 113 -6.57 -4.22 15.85
CA GLN A 113 -7.25 -3.59 16.97
C GLN A 113 -6.28 -2.97 18.01
N LEU A 114 -4.99 -3.30 17.97
CA LEU A 114 -3.98 -2.79 18.91
C LEU A 114 -2.99 -1.86 18.22
N PRO A 115 -2.61 -0.71 18.81
CA PRO A 115 -1.78 0.32 18.17
C PRO A 115 -0.44 -0.17 17.61
N GLN A 116 0.31 -0.97 18.38
CA GLN A 116 1.60 -1.50 17.94
C GLN A 116 1.41 -2.56 16.86
N ALA A 117 0.36 -3.39 16.99
CA ALA A 117 0.01 -4.38 15.97
C ALA A 117 -0.44 -3.70 14.67
N GLU A 118 -1.20 -2.61 14.75
CA GLU A 118 -1.63 -1.77 13.63
C GLU A 118 -0.42 -1.18 12.90
N HIS A 119 0.52 -0.58 13.64
CA HIS A 119 1.73 -0.03 13.03
C HIS A 119 2.55 -1.10 12.31
N VAL A 120 2.78 -2.26 12.95
CA VAL A 120 3.54 -3.36 12.35
C VAL A 120 2.82 -3.95 11.14
N LEU A 121 1.50 -4.15 11.22
CA LEU A 121 0.71 -4.66 10.10
C LEU A 121 0.75 -3.70 8.91
N LYS A 122 0.56 -2.40 9.15
CA LYS A 122 0.62 -1.37 8.09
C LYS A 122 2.00 -1.29 7.46
N SER A 123 3.08 -1.39 8.26
CA SER A 123 4.44 -1.47 7.72
C SER A 123 4.65 -2.73 6.87
N THR A 124 4.13 -3.88 7.33
CA THR A 124 4.17 -5.16 6.61
C THR A 124 3.49 -5.04 5.24
N TYR A 125 2.31 -4.41 5.19
CA TYR A 125 1.59 -4.15 3.95
C TYR A 125 2.35 -3.21 3.01
N ASN A 126 2.98 -2.16 3.54
CA ASN A 126 3.77 -1.24 2.73
C ASN A 126 4.97 -1.95 2.08
N ASP A 127 5.68 -2.82 2.81
CA ASP A 127 6.80 -3.59 2.25
C ASP A 127 6.32 -4.61 1.21
N TRP A 128 5.20 -5.29 1.45
CA TRP A 128 4.58 -6.19 0.47
C TRP A 128 4.11 -5.44 -0.80
N LEU A 129 3.46 -4.29 -0.65
CA LEU A 129 3.01 -3.46 -1.77
C LEU A 129 4.20 -2.96 -2.60
N ALA A 130 5.27 -2.54 -1.94
CA ALA A 130 6.50 -2.09 -2.59
C ALA A 130 7.12 -3.20 -3.44
N ASP A 131 7.32 -4.39 -2.88
CA ASP A 131 7.98 -5.51 -3.55
C ASP A 131 7.11 -6.10 -4.68
N VAL A 132 5.87 -6.46 -4.36
CA VAL A 132 5.01 -7.15 -5.33
C VAL A 132 4.48 -6.19 -6.37
N TRP A 133 3.79 -5.13 -5.95
CA TRP A 133 3.03 -4.31 -6.90
C TRP A 133 3.85 -3.20 -7.54
N LEU A 134 4.71 -2.53 -6.77
CA LEU A 134 5.42 -1.34 -7.24
C LEU A 134 6.80 -1.62 -7.83
N ASP A 135 7.37 -2.80 -7.56
CA ASP A 135 8.63 -3.26 -8.14
C ASP A 135 8.35 -4.37 -9.18
N LYS A 136 8.14 -5.62 -8.75
CA LYS A 136 8.04 -6.80 -9.64
C LYS A 136 6.99 -6.68 -10.74
N HIS A 137 5.85 -6.05 -10.44
CA HIS A 137 4.72 -5.93 -11.36
C HIS A 137 4.46 -4.50 -11.85
N ASN A 138 5.47 -3.60 -11.85
CA ASN A 138 5.30 -2.22 -12.30
C ASN A 138 6.27 -1.77 -13.39
N ALA A 139 6.82 -2.69 -14.20
CA ALA A 139 7.69 -2.32 -15.32
C ALA A 139 7.01 -1.35 -16.32
N HIS A 140 5.68 -1.37 -16.37
CA HIS A 140 4.88 -0.42 -17.17
C HIS A 140 4.73 0.97 -16.52
N GLY A 141 5.06 1.13 -15.24
CA GLY A 141 5.07 2.40 -14.53
C GLY A 141 3.69 3.02 -14.31
N ARG A 142 2.62 2.23 -14.23
CA ARG A 142 1.22 2.71 -14.16
C ARG A 142 0.58 2.52 -12.78
N TRP A 143 1.18 1.70 -11.91
CA TRP A 143 0.77 1.60 -10.51
C TRP A 143 1.39 2.74 -9.69
N ARG A 144 0.58 3.33 -8.82
CA ARG A 144 1.01 4.22 -7.73
C ARG A 144 0.52 3.61 -6.44
N GLY A 145 1.31 3.64 -5.38
CA GLY A 145 0.91 3.06 -4.10
C GLY A 145 0.64 4.13 -3.07
N SER A 146 -0.38 3.92 -2.26
CA SER A 146 -0.65 4.73 -1.08
C SER A 146 -0.01 4.11 0.15
N ILE A 147 0.63 4.96 0.95
CA ILE A 147 1.33 4.55 2.15
C ILE A 147 0.35 4.42 3.32
N MET A 148 0.25 3.22 3.87
CA MET A 148 -0.47 3.01 5.11
C MET A 148 0.26 3.62 6.30
N ARG A 149 -0.49 4.26 7.21
CA ARG A 149 0.03 4.86 8.44
C ARG A 149 -0.86 4.51 9.63
N GLY A 150 -0.25 4.11 10.75
CA GLY A 150 -0.94 3.88 12.02
C GLY A 150 -1.50 5.18 12.58
N THR A 151 -2.73 5.13 13.12
CA THR A 151 -3.44 6.34 13.56
C THR A 151 -3.02 6.82 14.93
N ALA A 152 -2.53 5.91 15.78
CA ALA A 152 -2.19 6.21 17.18
C ALA A 152 -0.68 6.43 17.42
N THR A 153 0.10 6.80 16.40
CA THR A 153 1.57 6.88 16.49
C THR A 153 2.06 7.82 17.59
N ALA A 154 1.49 9.03 17.70
CA ALA A 154 1.84 9.99 18.74
C ALA A 154 1.46 9.53 20.17
N LEU A 155 0.30 8.88 20.31
CA LEU A 155 -0.21 8.42 21.61
C LEU A 155 0.68 7.33 22.23
N TYR A 156 1.33 6.51 21.40
CA TYR A 156 2.14 5.36 21.83
C TYR A 156 3.65 5.52 21.58
N GLY A 157 4.11 6.72 21.22
CA GLY A 157 5.53 6.99 20.97
C GLY A 157 6.11 6.18 19.80
N LEU A 158 5.29 5.85 18.81
CA LEU A 158 5.73 5.13 17.61
C LEU A 158 6.30 6.10 16.57
N PRO A 159 7.16 5.63 15.64
CA PRO A 159 7.75 6.47 14.62
C PRO A 159 6.69 7.29 13.86
N ALA A 160 6.92 8.60 13.78
CA ALA A 160 6.06 9.54 13.06
C ALA A 160 6.27 9.50 11.53
N THR A 161 7.25 8.73 11.05
CA THR A 161 7.55 8.57 9.62
C THR A 161 7.36 7.13 9.20
N VAL A 162 6.95 6.95 7.94
CA VAL A 162 6.85 5.64 7.28
C VAL A 162 7.87 5.63 6.15
N LYS A 163 8.48 4.49 5.88
CA LYS A 163 9.39 4.29 4.75
C LYS A 163 8.68 4.68 3.44
N ALA A 164 9.37 5.45 2.59
CA ALA A 164 8.84 5.83 1.28
C ALA A 164 8.68 4.59 0.37
N LEU A 165 7.64 4.58 -0.45
CA LEU A 165 7.44 3.55 -1.47
C LEU A 165 8.23 3.88 -2.75
N PRO A 166 8.53 2.87 -3.59
CA PRO A 166 9.15 3.10 -4.90
C PRO A 166 8.38 4.14 -5.72
N GLY A 167 9.09 5.15 -6.22
CA GLY A 167 8.51 6.21 -7.06
C GLY A 167 7.91 7.39 -6.31
N GLU A 168 7.86 7.38 -4.97
CA GLU A 168 7.56 8.59 -4.21
C GLU A 168 8.77 9.53 -4.16
N PRO A 169 8.60 10.83 -4.45
CA PRO A 169 9.64 11.81 -4.17
C PRO A 169 9.81 11.91 -2.64
N LEU A 170 11.07 11.82 -2.16
CA LEU A 170 11.43 12.22 -0.81
C LEU A 170 10.92 13.65 -0.61
N ARG A 171 9.93 13.83 0.26
CA ARG A 171 9.46 15.16 0.64
C ARG A 171 10.52 15.78 1.54
N ASP A 172 11.33 16.68 1.00
CA ASP A 172 12.13 17.59 1.82
C ASP A 172 11.18 18.47 2.64
N GLY A 173 11.25 18.36 3.96
CA GLY A 173 10.62 19.30 4.90
C GLY A 173 9.33 18.83 5.57
N VAL A 174 9.46 18.01 6.61
CA VAL A 174 8.70 18.27 7.84
C VAL A 174 9.66 19.06 8.72
N VAL A 175 9.41 20.36 8.84
CA VAL A 175 10.07 21.19 9.86
C VAL A 175 9.71 20.61 11.22
N ASP A 176 10.74 20.24 11.99
CA ASP A 176 10.58 19.92 13.40
C ASP A 176 9.87 21.11 14.06
N ALA A 177 8.69 20.87 14.63
CA ALA A 177 8.06 21.86 15.49
C ALA A 177 8.91 21.94 16.77
N GLU A 178 9.73 22.99 16.85
CA GLU A 178 10.44 23.37 18.07
C GLU A 178 9.47 23.38 19.27
N PRO A 179 9.83 22.77 20.41
CA PRO A 179 8.99 22.81 21.60
C PRO A 179 8.90 24.26 22.11
N GLY A 180 7.66 24.74 22.26
CA GLY A 180 7.37 26.10 22.71
C GLY A 180 8.08 26.43 24.02
N VAL A 181 8.82 27.53 24.01
CA VAL A 181 9.33 28.20 25.20
C VAL A 181 8.13 28.73 25.99
N GLU A 182 7.90 28.19 27.18
CA GLU A 182 7.08 28.85 28.20
C GLU A 182 7.83 30.10 28.67
N SER A 183 7.27 31.28 28.38
CA SER A 183 7.66 32.51 29.05
C SER A 183 6.87 32.64 30.35
N SER A 184 7.61 32.87 31.43
CA SER A 184 7.16 33.12 32.81
C SER A 184 6.16 34.27 32.98
#